data_AF-A0A7C8LHC4-F1
#
_entry.id   AF-A0A7C8LHC4-F1
#
_cell.length_a   1.000
_cell.length_b   1.000
_cell.length_c   1.000
_cell.angle_alpha   90.00
_cell.angle_beta   90.00
_cell.angle_gamma   90.00
#
_symmetry.space_group_name_H-M   'P 1'
#
loop_
_entity.id
_entity.type
_entity.pdbx_description
1 polymer ?
#
loop_
_entity_poly.entity_id
_entity_poly.type
_entity_poly.pdbx_seq_one_letter_code
_entity_poly.pdbx_strand_id
1 'polypeptide(L)'
;MNLNDPKIQIDVLPAKGKVGQVDDLKNIANQANTSEKEAVAAINGTFFNSYDDLQPNGNIIENGKLLHVGNNGTTIGFTKNNKVLMDPVKIKVTGTINGSSNWDKTWYAWNINHNDTRAEATVIFTPEYGKYTPEHNKLSVVVENGVVAEIKNGKARIPVNGYTIVVGTKGLLDRFHVGDSVEYHIEFNHLNSGNPLTGWGNVDSAVGAGPMLVKDGKIVANPKNEGFTSEKILTNKGQRSFIGVNENNVMIMGTVSSANINELAEIAKKLGLKDAMNLDGGASSGLYYNGEYITKTGRQISNALVVSKMKQDAIKVTINENPLNMNVSPVMKDGTVLVPLRAIFEALNIDLKYDASTKTIYGEKEGTKIILPLGKDATVNGQVVKLATPAQTINGNTMVPVKFIAQSTGADVKWDGASRTVIITTH
;
A
#
# COMPACT_ATOMS: atom_id res chain seq x y z
N MET A 1 -4.48 -4.61 20.05
CA MET A 1 -5.51 -4.12 19.12
C MET A 1 -6.35 -5.30 18.65
N ASN A 2 -7.67 -5.29 18.86
CA ASN A 2 -8.55 -6.34 18.34
C ASN A 2 -8.78 -6.11 16.84
N LEU A 3 -8.21 -6.95 15.99
CA LEU A 3 -8.30 -6.78 14.54
C LEU A 3 -9.68 -7.17 13.97
N ASN A 4 -10.53 -7.81 14.79
CA ASN A 4 -11.93 -8.07 14.43
C ASN A 4 -12.81 -6.82 14.57
N ASP A 5 -12.32 -5.74 15.20
CA ASP A 5 -13.03 -4.46 15.23
C ASP A 5 -12.96 -3.82 13.83
N PRO A 6 -14.09 -3.66 13.11
CA PRO A 6 -14.10 -3.10 11.76
C PRO A 6 -13.72 -1.61 11.72
N LYS A 7 -13.59 -0.95 12.88
CA LYS A 7 -13.07 0.43 12.97
C LYS A 7 -11.55 0.48 12.98
N ILE A 8 -10.86 -0.62 13.20
CA ILE A 8 -9.40 -0.65 13.18
C ILE A 8 -8.91 -0.74 11.74
N GLN A 9 -7.98 0.13 11.39
CA GLN A 9 -7.22 0.07 10.14
C GLN A 9 -5.73 0.04 10.45
N ILE A 10 -4.99 -0.72 9.65
CA ILE A 10 -3.54 -0.86 9.77
C ILE A 10 -2.91 -0.30 8.50
N ASP A 11 -2.10 0.73 8.67
CA ASP A 11 -1.36 1.38 7.59
C ASP A 11 0.15 1.14 7.83
N VAL A 12 0.93 0.96 6.76
CA VAL A 12 2.40 1.04 6.82
C VAL A 12 2.84 2.25 6.04
N LEU A 13 3.39 3.23 6.75
CA LEU A 13 3.63 4.55 6.21
C LEU A 13 5.13 4.86 6.15
N PRO A 14 5.68 5.24 5.00
CA PRO A 14 6.99 5.86 4.94
C PRO A 14 6.94 7.27 5.58
N ALA A 15 8.07 7.73 6.08
CA ALA A 15 8.20 9.08 6.61
C ALA A 15 7.89 10.11 5.52
N LYS A 16 7.05 11.10 5.84
CA LYS A 16 6.64 12.17 4.91
C LYS A 16 6.05 11.65 3.58
N GLY A 17 5.48 10.45 3.58
CA GLY A 17 4.86 9.80 2.43
C GLY A 17 5.84 9.38 1.33
N LYS A 18 7.15 9.26 1.62
CA LYS A 18 8.17 8.96 0.61
C LYS A 18 9.28 8.05 1.11
N VAL A 19 9.76 7.19 0.21
CA VAL A 19 10.96 6.37 0.45
C VAL A 19 12.20 7.26 0.56
N GLY A 20 13.15 6.91 1.44
CA GLY A 20 14.39 7.66 1.63
C GLY A 20 14.24 8.95 2.44
N GLN A 21 13.15 9.08 3.21
CA GLN A 21 12.95 10.17 4.17
C GLN A 21 12.92 9.62 5.59
N VAL A 22 13.10 10.49 6.57
CA VAL A 22 12.93 10.18 7.99
C VAL A 22 12.11 11.24 8.71
N ASP A 23 11.43 10.83 9.79
CA ASP A 23 10.68 11.72 10.68
C ASP A 23 10.55 11.13 12.09
N ASP A 24 10.01 11.92 13.02
CA ASP A 24 9.58 11.46 14.35
C ASP A 24 8.38 10.49 14.22
N LEU A 25 8.34 9.44 15.04
CA LEU A 25 7.30 8.40 14.96
C LEU A 25 5.88 8.98 15.07
N LYS A 26 5.68 10.00 15.93
CA LYS A 26 4.39 10.69 16.08
C LYS A 26 3.98 11.39 14.80
N ASN A 27 4.92 12.05 14.12
CA ASN A 27 4.64 12.71 12.84
C ASN A 27 4.26 11.68 11.79
N ILE A 28 4.92 10.52 11.76
CA ILE A 28 4.55 9.43 10.85
C ILE A 28 3.15 8.91 11.17
N ALA A 29 2.83 8.67 12.44
CA ALA A 29 1.49 8.26 12.87
C ALA A 29 0.42 9.26 12.42
N ASN A 30 0.69 10.56 12.58
CA ASN A 30 -0.25 11.62 12.21
C ASN A 30 -0.53 11.69 10.70
N GLN A 31 0.32 11.12 9.83
CA GLN A 31 0.03 11.01 8.40
C GLN A 31 -1.24 10.19 8.12
N ALA A 32 -1.62 9.28 9.02
CA ALA A 32 -2.82 8.47 8.87
C ALA A 32 -4.12 9.22 9.22
N ASN A 33 -4.02 10.40 9.88
CA ASN A 33 -5.19 11.15 10.33
C ASN A 33 -5.95 11.74 9.13
N THR A 34 -7.28 11.58 9.15
CA THR A 34 -8.20 12.19 8.19
C THR A 34 -9.44 12.73 8.91
N SER A 35 -10.42 13.23 8.15
CA SER A 35 -11.74 13.53 8.71
C SER A 35 -12.41 12.28 9.29
N GLU A 36 -12.19 11.10 8.71
CA GLU A 36 -12.89 9.85 9.05
C GLU A 36 -12.15 8.97 10.06
N LYS A 37 -10.81 9.06 10.14
CA LYS A 37 -9.98 8.21 11.02
C LYS A 37 -8.91 8.99 11.76
N GLU A 38 -8.50 8.46 12.90
CA GLU A 38 -7.39 8.98 13.70
C GLU A 38 -6.42 7.88 14.10
N ALA A 39 -5.13 8.18 14.12
CA ALA A 39 -4.08 7.29 14.59
C ALA A 39 -4.19 7.13 16.12
N VAL A 40 -4.30 5.88 16.56
CA VAL A 40 -4.41 5.52 17.98
C VAL A 40 -3.15 4.82 18.49
N ALA A 41 -2.36 4.21 17.62
CA ALA A 41 -1.05 3.68 17.98
C ALA A 41 -0.09 3.66 16.79
N ALA A 42 1.21 3.63 17.07
CA ALA A 42 2.22 3.36 16.06
C ALA A 42 3.45 2.68 16.66
N ILE A 43 4.12 1.86 15.86
CA ILE A 43 5.42 1.25 16.18
C ILE A 43 6.37 1.46 14.98
N ASN A 44 7.65 1.60 15.25
CA ASN A 44 8.65 1.69 14.17
C ASN A 44 8.61 0.42 13.28
N GLY A 45 8.94 0.57 12.00
CA GLY A 45 8.86 -0.53 11.04
C GLY A 45 10.21 -1.18 10.70
N THR A 46 10.55 -1.18 9.41
CA THR A 46 11.76 -1.83 8.86
C THR A 46 13.06 -1.12 9.23
N PHE A 47 14.16 -1.88 9.17
CA PHE A 47 15.53 -1.37 9.10
C PHE A 47 15.71 -0.37 7.96
N PHE A 48 16.68 0.53 8.12
CA PHE A 48 17.06 1.53 7.12
C PHE A 48 18.49 2.04 7.34
N ASN A 49 19.09 2.63 6.32
CA ASN A 49 20.45 3.19 6.32
C ASN A 49 20.50 4.56 7.02
N SER A 50 20.36 4.54 8.34
CA SER A 50 20.11 5.74 9.17
C SER A 50 21.18 6.83 9.21
N TYR A 51 22.37 6.57 8.67
CA TYR A 51 23.51 7.49 8.71
C TYR A 51 24.09 7.77 7.31
N ASP A 52 23.35 7.36 6.27
CA ASP A 52 23.76 7.49 4.88
C ASP A 52 22.56 7.93 4.03
N ASP A 53 22.07 7.09 3.13
CA ASP A 53 21.04 7.44 2.16
C ASP A 53 19.59 7.37 2.70
N LEU A 54 19.43 6.98 3.97
CA LEU A 54 18.14 6.84 4.67
C LEU A 54 17.19 5.82 4.02
N GLN A 55 17.68 5.01 3.09
CA GLN A 55 16.84 4.04 2.38
C GLN A 55 16.39 2.92 3.31
N PRO A 56 15.11 2.51 3.25
CA PRO A 56 14.66 1.32 3.95
C PRO A 56 15.36 0.08 3.38
N ASN A 57 15.39 -0.98 4.19
CA ASN A 57 16.00 -2.26 3.82
C ASN A 57 14.99 -3.41 3.71
N GLY A 58 13.74 -3.21 4.11
CA GLY A 58 12.70 -4.25 4.16
C GLY A 58 11.60 -4.01 3.14
N ASN A 59 10.72 -5.00 2.96
CA ASN A 59 9.56 -4.85 2.10
C ASN A 59 8.61 -3.77 2.67
N ILE A 60 8.09 -2.89 1.81
CA ILE A 60 7.05 -1.92 2.21
C ILE A 60 5.94 -1.96 1.18
N ILE A 61 4.71 -2.21 1.64
CA ILE A 61 3.49 -2.12 0.84
C ILE A 61 2.57 -1.11 1.54
N GLU A 62 2.08 -0.13 0.78
CA GLU A 62 1.13 0.89 1.25
C GLU A 62 -0.06 0.94 0.27
N ASN A 63 -1.28 0.77 0.77
CA ASN A 63 -2.52 0.80 -0.03
C ASN A 63 -2.47 -0.12 -1.28
N GLY A 64 -1.91 -1.31 -1.12
CA GLY A 64 -1.72 -2.32 -2.17
C GLY A 64 -0.57 -2.03 -3.13
N LYS A 65 0.14 -0.91 -2.96
CA LYS A 65 1.29 -0.55 -3.80
C LYS A 65 2.59 -0.99 -3.14
N LEU A 66 3.41 -1.70 -3.90
CA LEU A 66 4.77 -2.02 -3.49
C LEU A 66 5.64 -0.77 -3.56
N LEU A 67 6.11 -0.30 -2.42
CA LEU A 67 6.96 0.89 -2.33
C LEU A 67 8.44 0.55 -2.26
N HIS A 68 8.80 -0.58 -1.66
CA HIS A 68 10.19 -0.97 -1.48
C HIS A 68 10.34 -2.49 -1.34
N VAL A 69 11.47 -3.03 -1.78
CA VAL A 69 11.82 -4.46 -1.70
C VAL A 69 13.08 -4.64 -0.88
N GLY A 70 12.98 -5.46 0.17
CA GLY A 70 14.11 -5.82 1.03
C GLY A 70 14.58 -7.26 0.88
N ASN A 71 13.71 -8.17 0.43
CA ASN A 71 13.97 -9.59 0.18
C ASN A 71 14.87 -10.27 1.23
N ASN A 72 14.65 -9.92 2.50
CA ASN A 72 15.36 -10.39 3.66
C ASN A 72 14.40 -10.35 4.85
N GLY A 73 14.55 -11.28 5.79
CA GLY A 73 13.69 -11.31 6.96
C GLY A 73 12.25 -11.75 6.70
N THR A 74 11.44 -11.57 7.74
CA THR A 74 10.00 -11.82 7.75
C THR A 74 9.25 -10.55 7.42
N THR A 75 8.11 -10.68 6.75
CA THR A 75 7.17 -9.60 6.45
C THR A 75 5.83 -9.92 7.10
N ILE A 76 5.24 -8.92 7.77
CA ILE A 76 3.84 -8.95 8.21
C ILE A 76 3.02 -8.12 7.23
N GLY A 77 1.92 -8.70 6.74
CA GLY A 77 0.98 -8.08 5.81
C GLY A 77 -0.44 -8.08 6.38
N PHE A 78 -1.21 -7.05 6.04
CA PHE A 78 -2.60 -6.86 6.43
C PHE A 78 -3.44 -6.65 5.18
N THR A 79 -4.50 -7.43 5.03
CA THR A 79 -5.53 -7.17 4.02
C THR A 79 -6.45 -6.04 4.47
N LYS A 80 -7.29 -5.53 3.57
CA LYS A 80 -8.30 -4.49 3.90
C LYS A 80 -9.30 -4.89 4.99
N ASN A 81 -9.50 -6.18 5.23
CA ASN A 81 -10.36 -6.71 6.30
C ASN A 81 -9.55 -7.18 7.52
N ASN A 82 -8.33 -6.67 7.70
CA ASN A 82 -7.42 -6.97 8.81
C ASN A 82 -7.06 -8.45 8.97
N LYS A 83 -7.13 -9.25 7.89
CA LYS A 83 -6.52 -10.59 7.89
C LYS A 83 -5.00 -10.41 7.87
N VAL A 84 -4.32 -11.03 8.83
CA VAL A 84 -2.86 -11.00 8.96
C VAL A 84 -2.24 -12.14 8.15
N LEU A 85 -1.18 -11.82 7.42
CA LEU A 85 -0.24 -12.78 6.83
C LEU A 85 1.15 -12.48 7.41
N MET A 86 1.94 -13.52 7.69
CA MET A 86 3.28 -13.36 8.24
C MET A 86 4.18 -14.49 7.76
N ASP A 87 5.15 -14.13 6.90
CA ASP A 87 6.01 -15.08 6.21
C ASP A 87 7.39 -14.46 5.90
N PRO A 88 8.46 -15.27 5.72
CA PRO A 88 9.69 -14.83 5.06
C PRO A 88 9.41 -14.63 3.57
N VAL A 89 9.19 -13.38 3.16
CA VAL A 89 8.72 -13.04 1.80
C VAL A 89 9.86 -12.57 0.92
N LYS A 90 9.99 -13.22 -0.24
CA LYS A 90 10.73 -12.73 -1.40
C LYS A 90 9.77 -12.22 -2.47
N ILE A 91 9.85 -10.94 -2.74
CA ILE A 91 9.12 -10.24 -3.78
C ILE A 91 9.97 -10.25 -5.05
N LYS A 92 9.40 -10.70 -6.15
CA LYS A 92 9.98 -10.50 -7.49
C LYS A 92 9.15 -9.50 -8.25
N VAL A 93 9.82 -8.65 -9.01
CA VAL A 93 9.18 -7.73 -9.94
C VAL A 93 9.58 -8.15 -11.35
N THR A 94 8.60 -8.64 -12.09
CA THR A 94 8.72 -9.09 -13.48
C THR A 94 7.86 -8.20 -14.35
N GLY A 95 8.04 -8.24 -15.67
CA GLY A 95 7.18 -7.48 -16.57
C GLY A 95 7.19 -8.00 -17.98
N THR A 96 6.24 -7.52 -18.77
CA THR A 96 6.07 -7.88 -20.17
C THR A 96 6.11 -6.65 -21.05
N ILE A 97 6.44 -6.88 -22.32
CA ILE A 97 6.49 -5.89 -23.39
C ILE A 97 5.50 -6.36 -24.45
N ASN A 98 4.58 -5.47 -24.84
CA ASN A 98 3.49 -5.72 -25.78
C ASN A 98 2.64 -6.94 -25.40
N GLY A 99 2.46 -7.19 -24.09
CA GLY A 99 1.66 -8.30 -23.56
C GLY A 99 2.19 -9.70 -23.90
N SER A 100 3.44 -9.81 -24.35
CA SER A 100 4.03 -11.09 -24.76
C SER A 100 4.79 -11.76 -23.60
N SER A 101 4.58 -13.07 -23.44
CA SER A 101 5.32 -13.91 -22.50
C SER A 101 6.61 -14.49 -23.09
N ASN A 102 6.98 -14.12 -24.32
CA ASN A 102 8.22 -14.59 -24.93
C ASN A 102 9.44 -14.05 -24.19
N TRP A 103 10.51 -14.83 -24.10
CA TRP A 103 11.68 -14.49 -23.28
C TRP A 103 12.35 -13.17 -23.67
N ASP A 104 12.28 -12.78 -24.95
CA ASP A 104 12.80 -11.54 -25.52
C ASP A 104 11.85 -10.35 -25.32
N LYS A 105 10.65 -10.61 -24.80
CA LYS A 105 9.59 -9.64 -24.48
C LYS A 105 9.22 -9.62 -22.99
N THR A 106 9.97 -10.31 -22.15
CA THR A 106 9.87 -10.19 -20.70
C THR A 106 11.04 -9.39 -20.12
N TRP A 107 10.85 -8.86 -18.93
CA TRP A 107 11.89 -8.16 -18.18
C TRP A 107 11.71 -8.34 -16.68
N TYR A 108 12.69 -7.88 -15.90
CA TYR A 108 12.65 -7.95 -14.44
C TYR A 108 13.38 -6.75 -13.83
N ALA A 109 12.98 -6.40 -12.62
CA ALA A 109 13.68 -5.44 -11.79
C ALA A 109 14.18 -6.11 -10.51
N TRP A 110 15.35 -5.67 -10.06
CA TRP A 110 15.95 -6.12 -8.81
C TRP A 110 15.24 -5.50 -7.62
N ASN A 111 14.84 -4.24 -7.76
CA ASN A 111 14.20 -3.43 -6.72
C ASN A 111 13.21 -2.41 -7.32
N ILE A 112 12.50 -1.74 -6.43
CA ILE A 112 11.60 -0.62 -6.71
C ILE A 112 11.85 0.51 -5.71
N ASN A 113 11.88 1.74 -6.20
CA ASN A 113 12.15 2.98 -5.45
C ASN A 113 13.40 2.90 -4.56
N HIS A 114 14.40 2.16 -5.00
CA HIS A 114 15.66 1.98 -4.30
C HIS A 114 16.81 2.50 -5.17
N ASN A 115 17.59 3.46 -4.70
CA ASN A 115 18.77 3.95 -5.36
C ASN A 115 19.90 2.91 -5.31
N ASP A 116 19.82 1.91 -6.18
CA ASP A 116 20.81 0.85 -6.31
C ASP A 116 21.93 1.27 -7.27
N THR A 117 23.10 1.56 -6.71
CA THR A 117 24.26 2.10 -7.44
C THR A 117 25.06 1.02 -8.16
N ARG A 118 24.76 -0.28 -7.96
CA ARG A 118 25.42 -1.38 -8.68
C ARG A 118 25.18 -1.28 -10.18
N ALA A 119 26.20 -1.49 -11.00
CA ALA A 119 26.15 -1.21 -12.43
C ALA A 119 25.06 -2.03 -13.15
N GLU A 120 24.86 -3.26 -12.72
CA GLU A 120 23.95 -4.24 -13.31
C GLU A 120 22.50 -4.15 -12.80
N ALA A 121 22.26 -3.36 -11.74
CA ALA A 121 20.96 -3.27 -11.10
C ALA A 121 19.95 -2.58 -12.02
N THR A 122 18.85 -3.29 -12.28
CA THR A 122 17.65 -2.75 -12.94
C THR A 122 16.62 -2.39 -11.88
N VAL A 123 16.16 -1.15 -11.85
CA VAL A 123 15.27 -0.63 -10.80
C VAL A 123 14.10 0.12 -11.41
N ILE A 124 12.90 -0.08 -10.85
CA ILE A 124 11.72 0.74 -11.16
C ILE A 124 11.65 1.92 -10.18
N PHE A 125 11.42 3.12 -10.69
CA PHE A 125 11.07 4.28 -9.89
C PHE A 125 9.64 4.74 -10.20
N THR A 126 8.82 4.81 -9.18
CA THR A 126 7.41 5.24 -9.21
C THR A 126 7.27 6.62 -8.54
N PRO A 127 6.11 7.29 -8.67
CA PRO A 127 5.90 8.62 -8.09
C PRO A 127 6.14 8.73 -6.58
N GLU A 128 6.03 7.61 -5.86
CA GLU A 128 6.31 7.50 -4.43
C GLU A 128 7.80 7.69 -4.07
N TYR A 129 8.71 7.57 -5.05
CA TYR A 129 10.11 7.97 -4.89
C TYR A 129 10.27 9.50 -5.02
N GLY A 130 9.71 10.06 -6.10
CA GLY A 130 9.86 11.47 -6.41
C GLY A 130 9.50 11.81 -7.85
N LYS A 131 9.91 13.00 -8.30
CA LYS A 131 9.64 13.48 -9.67
C LYS A 131 10.67 13.00 -10.70
N TYR A 132 11.84 12.56 -10.24
CA TYR A 132 12.96 12.15 -11.08
C TYR A 132 13.67 10.95 -10.45
N THR A 133 14.29 10.13 -11.28
CA THR A 133 15.25 9.11 -10.83
C THR A 133 16.47 9.79 -10.18
N PRO A 134 17.28 9.04 -9.40
CA PRO A 134 18.60 9.49 -8.97
C PRO A 134 19.49 9.90 -10.15
N GLU A 135 20.59 10.61 -9.86
CA GLU A 135 21.65 10.76 -10.86
C GLU A 135 22.31 9.41 -11.14
N HIS A 136 22.49 9.07 -12.42
CA HIS A 136 23.18 7.86 -12.87
C HIS A 136 23.71 8.02 -14.30
N ASN A 137 24.55 7.08 -14.73
CA ASN A 137 25.08 6.99 -16.09
C ASN A 137 24.45 5.85 -16.93
N LYS A 138 23.46 5.14 -16.38
CA LYS A 138 22.68 4.09 -17.05
C LYS A 138 21.60 4.67 -17.95
N LEU A 139 20.95 3.81 -18.76
CA LEU A 139 19.80 4.18 -19.57
C LEU A 139 18.50 4.12 -18.75
N SER A 140 17.63 5.09 -18.99
CA SER A 140 16.29 5.24 -18.40
C SER A 140 15.24 4.98 -19.46
N VAL A 141 14.29 4.09 -19.17
CA VAL A 141 13.09 3.83 -19.97
C VAL A 141 11.91 4.49 -19.24
N VAL A 142 11.40 5.58 -19.78
CA VAL A 142 10.26 6.32 -19.22
C VAL A 142 8.97 5.70 -19.75
N VAL A 143 8.16 5.11 -18.87
CA VAL A 143 6.87 4.52 -19.20
C VAL A 143 5.75 5.42 -18.70
N GLU A 144 4.90 5.90 -19.61
CA GLU A 144 3.80 6.82 -19.33
C GLU A 144 2.51 6.27 -19.92
N ASN A 145 1.45 6.16 -19.11
CA ASN A 145 0.20 5.48 -19.51
C ASN A 145 0.42 4.05 -20.02
N GLY A 146 1.40 3.32 -19.46
CA GLY A 146 1.70 1.95 -19.86
C GLY A 146 2.41 1.81 -21.21
N VAL A 147 2.96 2.91 -21.76
CA VAL A 147 3.71 2.92 -23.03
C VAL A 147 5.07 3.56 -22.82
N VAL A 148 6.13 3.04 -23.46
CA VAL A 148 7.45 3.68 -23.47
C VAL A 148 7.37 5.01 -24.21
N ALA A 149 7.48 6.10 -23.47
CA ALA A 149 7.43 7.46 -24.00
C ALA A 149 8.81 7.96 -24.44
N GLU A 150 9.86 7.56 -23.73
CA GLU A 150 11.23 8.03 -23.96
C GLU A 150 12.24 6.99 -23.47
N ILE A 151 13.36 6.85 -24.19
CA ILE A 151 14.54 6.14 -23.72
C ILE A 151 15.72 7.11 -23.79
N LYS A 152 16.40 7.35 -22.67
CA LYS A 152 17.49 8.33 -22.60
C LYS A 152 18.60 7.92 -21.64
N ASN A 153 19.78 8.49 -21.80
CA ASN A 153 20.87 8.28 -20.86
C ASN A 153 20.74 9.16 -19.61
N GLY A 154 21.09 8.58 -18.47
CA GLY A 154 21.09 9.24 -17.17
C GLY A 154 19.71 9.57 -16.64
N LYS A 155 19.69 10.53 -15.71
CA LYS A 155 18.50 10.93 -14.96
C LYS A 155 17.31 11.23 -15.86
N ALA A 156 16.15 10.73 -15.44
CA ALA A 156 14.90 10.89 -16.16
C ALA A 156 13.75 11.27 -15.22
N ARG A 157 12.71 11.87 -15.78
CA ARG A 157 11.46 12.16 -15.08
C ARG A 157 10.77 10.87 -14.68
N ILE A 158 9.94 10.92 -13.65
CA ILE A 158 9.02 9.85 -13.25
C ILE A 158 7.59 10.35 -13.53
N PRO A 159 6.88 9.78 -14.51
CA PRO A 159 5.51 10.19 -14.84
C PRO A 159 4.53 9.93 -13.70
N VAL A 160 3.58 10.85 -13.46
CA VAL A 160 2.56 10.71 -12.40
C VAL A 160 1.64 9.50 -12.63
N ASN A 161 1.42 9.15 -13.89
CA ASN A 161 0.60 8.08 -14.43
C ASN A 161 1.47 6.96 -15.04
N GLY A 162 2.65 6.73 -14.47
CA GLY A 162 3.63 5.80 -14.99
C GLY A 162 4.78 5.56 -14.03
N TYR A 163 5.92 5.16 -14.59
CA TYR A 163 7.13 4.83 -13.86
C TYR A 163 8.34 4.91 -14.80
N THR A 164 9.53 4.91 -14.23
CA THR A 164 10.79 4.91 -15.00
C THR A 164 11.64 3.73 -14.60
N ILE A 165 12.08 2.96 -15.59
CA ILE A 165 12.98 1.83 -15.40
C ILE A 165 14.41 2.31 -15.65
N VAL A 166 15.26 2.25 -14.63
CA VAL A 166 16.71 2.44 -14.79
C VAL A 166 17.30 1.07 -15.08
N VAL A 167 17.79 0.86 -16.30
CA VAL A 167 18.21 -0.46 -16.78
C VAL A 167 19.72 -0.61 -16.65
N GLY A 168 20.15 -1.45 -15.70
CA GLY A 168 21.57 -1.83 -15.56
C GLY A 168 21.91 -3.18 -16.21
N THR A 169 20.91 -4.06 -16.35
CA THR A 169 21.14 -5.42 -16.84
C THR A 169 21.44 -5.43 -18.34
N LYS A 170 22.61 -5.96 -18.71
CA LYS A 170 23.05 -6.08 -20.11
C LYS A 170 22.06 -6.90 -20.94
N GLY A 171 21.73 -6.42 -22.15
CA GLY A 171 20.82 -7.10 -23.08
C GLY A 171 19.33 -7.02 -22.71
N LEU A 172 18.98 -6.41 -21.57
CA LEU A 172 17.59 -6.15 -21.21
C LEU A 172 17.05 -4.93 -21.97
N LEU A 173 17.90 -3.93 -22.17
CA LEU A 173 17.50 -2.69 -22.84
C LEU A 173 17.08 -2.92 -24.29
N ASP A 174 17.78 -3.80 -25.03
CA ASP A 174 17.52 -4.07 -26.45
C ASP A 174 16.10 -4.59 -26.73
N ARG A 175 15.34 -4.89 -25.67
CA ARG A 175 13.95 -5.33 -25.73
C ARG A 175 12.95 -4.17 -25.77
N PHE A 176 13.33 -2.99 -25.28
CA PHE A 176 12.47 -1.82 -25.15
C PHE A 176 12.64 -0.85 -26.34
N HIS A 177 11.52 -0.43 -26.90
CA HIS A 177 11.46 0.57 -27.95
C HIS A 177 10.39 1.61 -27.60
N VAL A 178 10.59 2.86 -28.02
CA VAL A 178 9.56 3.89 -27.88
C VAL A 178 8.29 3.43 -28.60
N GLY A 179 7.14 3.55 -27.91
CA GLY A 179 5.84 3.07 -28.38
C GLY A 179 5.47 1.65 -27.92
N ASP A 180 6.40 0.88 -27.34
CA ASP A 180 6.06 -0.42 -26.75
C ASP A 180 5.11 -0.25 -25.55
N SER A 181 4.11 -1.12 -25.44
CA SER A 181 3.33 -1.25 -24.21
C SER A 181 4.13 -2.02 -23.17
N VAL A 182 4.20 -1.52 -21.93
CA VAL A 182 5.01 -2.12 -20.86
C VAL A 182 4.24 -2.13 -19.55
N GLU A 183 4.17 -3.31 -18.95
CA GLU A 183 3.60 -3.57 -17.64
C GLU A 183 4.59 -4.29 -16.73
N TYR A 184 4.35 -4.23 -15.42
CA TYR A 184 5.06 -5.06 -14.45
C TYR A 184 4.07 -5.76 -13.51
N HIS A 185 4.49 -6.92 -13.03
CA HIS A 185 3.77 -7.81 -12.15
C HIS A 185 4.59 -8.03 -10.88
N ILE A 186 3.90 -8.23 -9.76
CA ILE A 186 4.52 -8.46 -8.46
C ILE A 186 4.21 -9.90 -8.05
N GLU A 187 5.26 -10.69 -7.82
CA GLU A 187 5.15 -12.06 -7.37
C GLU A 187 5.64 -12.18 -5.93
N PHE A 188 4.83 -12.82 -5.08
CA PHE A 188 5.17 -13.10 -3.69
C PHE A 188 5.55 -14.56 -3.53
N ASN A 189 6.78 -14.81 -3.10
CA ASN A 189 7.32 -16.16 -2.94
C ASN A 189 7.92 -16.31 -1.54
N HIS A 190 8.01 -17.54 -1.05
CA HIS A 190 8.80 -17.85 0.13
C HIS A 190 10.28 -17.54 -0.11
N LEU A 191 10.92 -16.88 0.86
CA LEU A 191 12.30 -16.40 0.75
C LEU A 191 13.30 -17.49 0.38
N ASN A 192 13.19 -18.66 1.02
CA ASN A 192 14.16 -19.75 0.91
C ASN A 192 13.83 -20.78 -0.17
N SER A 193 12.54 -21.13 -0.33
CA SER A 193 12.15 -22.14 -1.33
C SER A 193 11.85 -21.56 -2.70
N GLY A 194 11.53 -20.25 -2.78
CA GLY A 194 11.05 -19.64 -4.01
C GLY A 194 9.63 -20.05 -4.41
N ASN A 195 8.95 -20.86 -3.61
CA ASN A 195 7.58 -21.29 -3.87
C ASN A 195 6.59 -20.11 -3.71
N PRO A 196 5.53 -20.03 -4.54
CA PRO A 196 4.52 -18.98 -4.40
C PRO A 196 3.84 -18.96 -3.03
N LEU A 197 3.59 -17.76 -2.52
CA LEU A 197 2.85 -17.52 -1.29
C LEU A 197 1.37 -17.22 -1.59
N THR A 198 0.47 -17.97 -0.96
CA THR A 198 -0.97 -17.80 -1.17
C THR A 198 -1.51 -16.61 -0.37
N GLY A 199 -2.39 -15.81 -0.99
CA GLY A 199 -3.12 -14.72 -0.33
C GLY A 199 -2.37 -13.39 -0.25
N TRP A 200 -1.05 -13.37 -0.49
CA TRP A 200 -0.24 -12.15 -0.46
C TRP A 200 -0.63 -11.11 -1.52
N GLY A 201 -1.23 -11.54 -2.64
CA GLY A 201 -1.80 -10.61 -3.63
C GLY A 201 -3.00 -9.78 -3.12
N ASN A 202 -3.57 -10.12 -1.96
CA ASN A 202 -4.67 -9.36 -1.33
C ASN A 202 -4.19 -8.45 -0.19
N VAL A 203 -2.88 -8.38 0.06
CA VAL A 203 -2.29 -7.55 1.11
C VAL A 203 -2.36 -6.08 0.70
N ASP A 204 -2.88 -5.26 1.60
CA ASP A 204 -3.05 -3.82 1.42
C ASP A 204 -1.91 -3.04 2.06
N SER A 205 -1.46 -3.44 3.26
CA SER A 205 -0.32 -2.82 3.93
C SER A 205 0.64 -3.89 4.45
N ALA A 206 1.95 -3.69 4.29
CA ALA A 206 2.95 -4.64 4.77
C ALA A 206 4.28 -3.99 5.14
N VAL A 207 4.95 -4.56 6.15
CA VAL A 207 6.31 -4.19 6.54
C VAL A 207 7.17 -5.43 6.74
N GLY A 208 8.31 -5.45 6.04
CA GLY A 208 9.35 -6.46 6.17
C GLY A 208 10.41 -6.01 7.15
N ALA A 209 10.80 -6.85 8.10
CA ALA A 209 11.95 -6.60 8.96
C ALA A 209 12.55 -7.95 9.35
N GLY A 210 11.99 -8.61 10.36
CA GLY A 210 12.40 -9.93 10.80
C GLY A 210 13.55 -9.91 11.80
N PRO A 211 13.99 -11.08 12.27
CA PRO A 211 13.48 -12.40 11.86
C PRO A 211 12.10 -12.74 12.42
N MET A 212 11.51 -13.83 11.96
CA MET A 212 10.37 -14.47 12.61
C MET A 212 10.76 -14.92 14.00
N LEU A 213 9.83 -14.80 14.94
CA LEU A 213 10.02 -15.20 16.33
C LEU A 213 9.21 -16.44 16.63
N VAL A 214 7.91 -16.38 16.32
CA VAL A 214 6.92 -17.41 16.61
C VAL A 214 6.07 -17.64 15.37
N LYS A 215 5.77 -18.91 15.07
CA LYS A 215 4.82 -19.33 14.04
C LYS A 215 3.95 -20.45 14.59
N ASP A 216 2.64 -20.36 14.41
CA ASP A 216 1.68 -21.35 14.90
C ASP A 216 1.89 -21.70 16.40
N GLY A 217 2.19 -20.67 17.21
CA GLY A 217 2.41 -20.77 18.66
C GLY A 217 3.75 -21.39 19.07
N LYS A 218 4.64 -21.69 18.11
CA LYS A 218 5.95 -22.29 18.36
C LYS A 218 7.07 -21.30 18.04
N ILE A 219 8.11 -21.28 18.87
CA ILE A 219 9.31 -20.50 18.57
C ILE A 219 10.00 -21.13 17.37
N VAL A 220 10.22 -20.33 16.33
CA VAL A 220 10.86 -20.74 15.07
C VAL A 220 12.04 -19.85 14.70
N ALA A 221 12.46 -18.99 15.63
CA ALA A 221 13.47 -17.97 15.37
C ALA A 221 14.76 -18.56 14.78
N ASN A 222 15.06 -18.16 13.54
CA ASN A 222 16.29 -18.52 12.86
C ASN A 222 16.75 -17.38 11.95
N PRO A 223 17.42 -16.36 12.51
CA PRO A 223 17.81 -15.20 11.71
C PRO A 223 18.75 -15.52 10.55
N LYS A 224 19.62 -16.54 10.67
CA LYS A 224 20.52 -16.92 9.57
C LYS A 224 19.75 -17.42 8.35
N ASN A 225 18.70 -18.22 8.57
CA ASN A 225 17.83 -18.70 7.49
C ASN A 225 16.96 -17.59 6.87
N GLU A 226 16.92 -16.40 7.48
CA GLU A 226 16.23 -15.24 6.94
C GLU A 226 17.20 -14.18 6.42
N GLY A 227 18.46 -14.56 6.17
CA GLY A 227 19.49 -13.74 5.52
C GLY A 227 20.21 -12.73 6.42
N PHE A 228 20.01 -12.78 7.74
CA PHE A 228 20.76 -11.94 8.68
C PHE A 228 22.19 -12.44 8.88
N THR A 229 23.15 -11.52 8.80
CA THR A 229 24.59 -11.80 8.98
C THR A 229 25.23 -11.04 10.15
N SER A 230 24.62 -9.95 10.61
CA SER A 230 25.17 -9.10 11.67
C SER A 230 24.94 -9.67 13.07
N GLU A 231 25.97 -9.62 13.92
CA GLU A 231 25.87 -9.94 15.36
C GLU A 231 24.76 -9.17 16.08
N LYS A 232 24.43 -7.95 15.61
CA LYS A 232 23.29 -7.15 16.13
C LYS A 232 21.98 -7.95 16.11
N ILE A 233 21.80 -8.85 15.15
CA ILE A 233 20.61 -9.70 15.05
C ILE A 233 20.91 -11.13 15.48
N LEU A 234 22.10 -11.66 15.16
CA LEU A 234 22.43 -13.06 15.41
C LEU A 234 22.58 -13.41 16.90
N THR A 235 23.19 -12.53 17.70
CA THR A 235 23.66 -12.90 19.05
C THR A 235 23.42 -11.80 20.09
N ASN A 236 23.58 -10.53 19.71
CA ASN A 236 23.64 -9.44 20.67
C ASN A 236 22.30 -9.17 21.34
N LYS A 237 22.36 -8.74 22.60
CA LYS A 237 21.24 -8.11 23.27
C LYS A 237 21.16 -6.63 22.88
N GLY A 238 19.96 -6.09 22.88
CA GLY A 238 19.73 -4.66 22.69
C GLY A 238 18.26 -4.33 22.81
N GLN A 239 17.93 -3.05 22.71
CA GLN A 239 16.54 -2.63 22.62
C GLN A 239 15.89 -3.24 21.37
N ARG A 240 14.70 -3.81 21.50
CA ARG A 240 13.97 -4.45 20.38
C ARG A 240 12.55 -3.92 20.29
N SER A 241 12.03 -3.97 19.08
CA SER A 241 10.61 -3.84 18.77
C SER A 241 10.11 -5.15 18.18
N PHE A 242 8.88 -5.53 18.49
CA PHE A 242 8.24 -6.71 17.93
C PHE A 242 6.75 -6.47 17.68
N ILE A 243 6.19 -7.30 16.82
CA ILE A 243 4.78 -7.33 16.52
C ILE A 243 4.32 -8.77 16.33
N GLY A 244 3.09 -9.07 16.73
CA GLY A 244 2.46 -10.35 16.45
C GLY A 244 0.97 -10.36 16.73
N VAL A 245 0.34 -11.49 16.45
CA VAL A 245 -1.09 -11.73 16.61
C VAL A 245 -1.34 -13.05 17.35
N ASN A 246 -2.36 -13.09 18.21
CA ASN A 246 -2.78 -14.32 18.89
C ASN A 246 -3.94 -15.03 18.15
N GLU A 247 -4.37 -16.20 18.67
CA GLU A 247 -5.46 -16.99 18.08
C GLU A 247 -6.80 -16.22 17.99
N ASN A 248 -7.00 -15.19 18.81
CA ASN A 248 -8.23 -14.38 18.83
C ASN A 248 -8.14 -13.15 17.91
N ASN A 249 -7.15 -13.10 17.02
CA ASN A 249 -6.89 -11.97 16.12
C ASN A 249 -6.63 -10.66 16.89
N VAL A 250 -6.02 -10.75 18.08
CA VAL A 250 -5.54 -9.59 18.83
C VAL A 250 -4.08 -9.36 18.49
N MET A 251 -3.79 -8.21 17.88
CA MET A 251 -2.44 -7.76 17.58
C MET A 251 -1.79 -7.14 18.82
N ILE A 252 -0.56 -7.52 19.10
CA ILE A 252 0.30 -6.93 20.14
C ILE A 252 1.53 -6.35 19.46
N MET A 253 1.87 -5.11 19.81
CA MET A 253 3.08 -4.41 19.41
C MET A 253 3.81 -4.04 20.70
N GLY A 254 5.12 -4.22 20.75
CA GLY A 254 5.86 -3.96 21.97
C GLY A 254 7.32 -3.62 21.75
N THR A 255 7.88 -2.96 22.75
CA THR A 255 9.31 -2.63 22.85
C THR A 255 9.87 -3.26 24.12
N VAL A 256 11.13 -3.70 24.07
CA VAL A 256 11.88 -4.19 25.23
C VAL A 256 13.23 -3.49 25.29
N SER A 257 13.72 -3.21 26.51
CA SER A 257 14.97 -2.47 26.71
C SER A 257 16.23 -3.27 26.34
N SER A 258 16.21 -4.59 26.55
CA SER A 258 17.34 -5.47 26.25
C SER A 258 16.88 -6.91 26.06
N ALA A 259 17.01 -7.43 24.83
CA ALA A 259 16.83 -8.84 24.52
C ALA A 259 17.66 -9.24 23.29
N ASN A 260 18.13 -10.49 23.26
CA ASN A 260 18.49 -11.14 22.00
C ASN A 260 17.24 -11.72 21.32
N ILE A 261 17.37 -12.25 20.11
CA ILE A 261 16.23 -12.76 19.32
C ILE A 261 15.52 -13.94 20.02
N ASN A 262 16.25 -14.85 20.65
CA ASN A 262 15.65 -16.00 21.34
C ASN A 262 14.85 -15.54 22.57
N GLU A 263 15.39 -14.62 23.36
CA GLU A 263 14.68 -14.01 24.50
C GLU A 263 13.43 -13.27 24.04
N LEU A 264 13.50 -12.54 22.92
CA LEU A 264 12.34 -11.85 22.34
C LEU A 264 11.27 -12.84 21.86
N ALA A 265 11.68 -13.98 21.30
CA ALA A 265 10.76 -15.05 20.91
C ALA A 265 10.08 -15.71 22.12
N GLU A 266 10.80 -15.91 23.22
CA GLU A 266 10.22 -16.38 24.49
C GLU A 266 9.22 -15.37 25.06
N ILE A 267 9.51 -14.06 24.99
CA ILE A 267 8.57 -13.01 25.38
C ILE A 267 7.30 -13.07 24.51
N ALA A 268 7.45 -13.13 23.18
CA ALA A 268 6.33 -13.22 22.26
C ALA A 268 5.45 -14.44 22.54
N LYS A 269 6.06 -15.61 22.78
CA LYS A 269 5.34 -16.84 23.13
C LYS A 269 4.60 -16.71 24.47
N LYS A 270 5.23 -16.14 25.49
CA LYS A 270 4.61 -15.92 26.81
C LYS A 270 3.44 -14.92 26.76
N LEU A 271 3.47 -13.99 25.82
CA LEU A 271 2.34 -13.09 25.53
C LEU A 271 1.19 -13.79 24.78
N GLY A 272 1.32 -15.09 24.47
CA GLY A 272 0.30 -15.87 23.79
C GLY A 272 0.20 -15.58 22.29
N LEU A 273 1.25 -15.02 21.68
CA LEU A 273 1.27 -14.76 20.25
C LEU A 273 1.40 -16.08 19.48
N LYS A 274 0.52 -16.25 18.50
CA LYS A 274 0.55 -17.36 17.55
C LYS A 274 1.63 -17.12 16.51
N ASP A 275 1.60 -15.94 15.90
CA ASP A 275 2.56 -15.50 14.90
C ASP A 275 3.20 -14.19 15.38
N ALA A 276 4.52 -14.11 15.36
CA ALA A 276 5.26 -12.92 15.79
C ALA A 276 6.59 -12.76 15.05
N MET A 277 7.02 -11.51 14.86
CA MET A 277 8.30 -11.16 14.23
C MET A 277 8.98 -9.98 14.94
N ASN A 278 10.30 -9.92 14.81
CA ASN A 278 11.11 -8.78 15.20
C ASN A 278 11.00 -7.63 14.17
N LEU A 279 11.10 -6.39 14.64
CA LEU A 279 11.17 -5.16 13.84
C LEU A 279 12.55 -4.50 14.01
N ASP A 280 12.79 -3.33 13.39
CA ASP A 280 14.03 -2.60 13.68
C ASP A 280 14.12 -2.26 15.18
N GLY A 281 15.34 -2.30 15.72
CA GLY A 281 15.61 -2.14 17.14
C GLY A 281 16.60 -1.02 17.44
N GLY A 282 17.19 -1.05 18.64
CA GLY A 282 18.09 0.01 19.12
C GLY A 282 17.39 1.36 19.12
N ALA A 283 18.09 2.43 18.71
CA ALA A 283 17.55 3.78 18.65
C ALA A 283 16.30 3.94 17.77
N SER A 284 16.01 3.02 16.85
CA SER A 284 14.75 3.03 16.08
C SER A 284 13.55 2.59 16.90
N SER A 285 13.74 1.88 18.00
CA SER A 285 12.64 1.31 18.78
C SER A 285 11.76 2.43 19.31
N GLY A 286 10.49 2.42 18.89
CA GLY A 286 9.54 3.45 19.27
C GLY A 286 8.14 2.88 19.33
N LEU A 287 7.40 3.25 20.37
CA LEU A 287 6.01 2.85 20.57
C LEU A 287 5.22 4.06 21.04
N TYR A 288 4.16 4.36 20.29
CA TYR A 288 3.26 5.47 20.51
C TYR A 288 1.84 4.93 20.68
N TYR A 289 1.10 5.45 21.67
CA TYR A 289 -0.27 5.05 21.95
C TYR A 289 -1.08 6.22 22.52
N ASN A 290 -2.27 6.46 21.96
CA ASN A 290 -3.25 7.43 22.45
C ASN A 290 -2.67 8.81 22.82
N GLY A 291 -1.89 9.41 21.92
CA GLY A 291 -1.35 10.75 22.15
C GLY A 291 0.07 10.76 22.75
N GLU A 292 0.54 9.65 23.32
CA GLU A 292 1.74 9.61 24.13
C GLU A 292 2.77 8.56 23.68
N TYR A 293 4.03 8.83 23.99
CA TYR A 293 5.11 7.87 23.80
C TYR A 293 5.19 6.90 24.98
N ILE A 294 5.02 5.61 24.70
CA ILE A 294 5.39 4.53 25.63
C ILE A 294 6.90 4.28 25.55
N THR A 295 7.46 4.35 24.34
CA THR A 295 8.91 4.32 24.10
C THR A 295 9.22 5.34 23.03
N LYS A 296 10.01 6.36 23.37
CA LYS A 296 10.44 7.38 22.41
C LYS A 296 11.58 6.84 21.57
N THR A 297 11.56 7.11 20.27
CA THR A 297 12.69 6.76 19.40
C THR A 297 13.92 7.59 19.80
N GLY A 298 15.09 6.96 19.75
CA GLY A 298 16.38 7.64 19.92
C GLY A 298 16.86 8.37 18.67
N ARG A 299 16.17 8.18 17.54
CA ARG A 299 16.42 8.84 16.25
C ARG A 299 15.13 9.01 15.44
N GLN A 300 15.19 9.83 14.40
CA GLN A 300 14.16 9.82 13.36
C GLN A 300 14.21 8.49 12.60
N ILE A 301 13.04 8.00 12.16
CA ILE A 301 12.88 6.70 11.52
C ILE A 301 12.28 6.87 10.13
N SER A 302 12.53 5.91 9.23
CA SER A 302 12.10 6.03 7.83
C SER A 302 10.68 5.57 7.56
N ASN A 303 10.10 4.78 8.45
CA ASN A 303 8.78 4.19 8.27
C ASN A 303 8.21 3.67 9.60
N ALA A 304 6.89 3.54 9.67
CA ALA A 304 6.19 3.00 10.82
C ALA A 304 4.97 2.19 10.41
N LEU A 305 4.57 1.25 11.26
CA LEU A 305 3.25 0.66 11.22
C LEU A 305 2.34 1.48 12.14
N VAL A 306 1.20 1.90 11.60
CA VAL A 306 0.26 2.80 12.25
C VAL A 306 -1.10 2.11 12.37
N VAL A 307 -1.67 2.17 13.56
CA VAL A 307 -3.03 1.70 13.84
C VAL A 307 -3.91 2.93 13.91
N SER A 308 -4.91 3.00 13.04
CA SER A 308 -5.93 4.02 13.05
C SER A 308 -7.27 3.45 13.51
N LYS A 309 -8.09 4.30 14.13
CA LYS A 309 -9.47 4.01 14.45
C LYS A 309 -10.40 4.92 13.66
N MET A 310 -11.41 4.34 13.04
CA MET A 310 -12.49 5.10 12.41
C MET A 310 -13.29 5.83 13.50
N LYS A 311 -13.50 7.14 13.32
CA LYS A 311 -14.26 7.99 14.26
C LYS A 311 -15.75 7.62 14.29
N GLN A 312 -16.25 7.05 13.20
CA GLN A 312 -17.62 6.59 13.03
C GLN A 312 -17.64 5.24 12.30
N ASP A 313 -18.80 4.58 12.24
CA ASP A 313 -18.93 3.32 11.49
C ASP A 313 -18.62 3.52 9.99
N ALA A 314 -18.12 2.47 9.35
CA ALA A 314 -17.88 2.50 7.90
C ALA A 314 -19.19 2.74 7.14
N ILE A 315 -19.11 3.52 6.07
CA ILE A 315 -20.27 3.81 5.22
C ILE A 315 -20.61 2.57 4.40
N LYS A 316 -21.88 2.19 4.39
CA LYS A 316 -22.40 1.07 3.60
C LYS A 316 -23.27 1.61 2.46
N VAL A 317 -23.41 0.81 1.42
CA VAL A 317 -24.31 1.10 0.30
C VAL A 317 -25.11 -0.17 0.01
N THR A 318 -26.42 -0.05 -0.12
CA THR A 318 -27.32 -1.13 -0.55
C THR A 318 -28.09 -0.70 -1.79
N ILE A 319 -28.37 -1.65 -2.68
CA ILE A 319 -29.25 -1.48 -3.84
C ILE A 319 -30.33 -2.55 -3.74
N ASN A 320 -31.59 -2.14 -3.64
CA ASN A 320 -32.73 -3.03 -3.41
C ASN A 320 -32.44 -4.00 -2.24
N GLU A 321 -32.02 -3.42 -1.10
CA GLU A 321 -31.64 -4.12 0.13
C GLU A 321 -30.37 -4.99 0.08
N ASN A 322 -29.81 -5.25 -1.11
CA ASN A 322 -28.58 -6.02 -1.25
C ASN A 322 -27.34 -5.14 -1.06
N PRO A 323 -26.35 -5.53 -0.23
CA PRO A 323 -25.09 -4.79 -0.10
C PRO A 323 -24.35 -4.68 -1.43
N LEU A 324 -23.91 -3.46 -1.76
CA LEU A 324 -23.08 -3.21 -2.92
C LEU A 324 -21.66 -3.71 -2.66
N ASN A 325 -21.18 -4.63 -3.49
CA ASN A 325 -19.80 -5.09 -3.44
C ASN A 325 -18.87 -3.99 -3.96
N MET A 326 -17.89 -3.59 -3.15
CA MET A 326 -16.95 -2.51 -3.47
C MET A 326 -15.54 -2.93 -3.06
N ASN A 327 -14.58 -2.73 -3.96
CA ASN A 327 -13.16 -2.96 -3.70
C ASN A 327 -12.50 -1.83 -2.90
N VAL A 328 -13.21 -0.71 -2.74
CA VAL A 328 -12.78 0.49 -2.00
C VAL A 328 -13.96 1.01 -1.21
N SER A 329 -13.74 1.30 0.07
CA SER A 329 -14.81 1.79 0.96
C SER A 329 -15.34 3.15 0.50
N PRO A 330 -16.66 3.40 0.62
CA PRO A 330 -17.21 4.73 0.41
C PRO A 330 -16.63 5.74 1.41
N VAL A 331 -16.62 7.01 1.03
CA VAL A 331 -16.15 8.11 1.87
C VAL A 331 -17.19 9.21 1.95
N MET A 332 -17.32 9.85 3.11
CA MET A 332 -18.10 11.06 3.26
C MET A 332 -17.18 12.25 3.06
N LYS A 333 -17.51 13.13 2.12
CA LYS A 333 -16.77 14.36 1.86
C LYS A 333 -17.75 15.51 1.69
N ASP A 334 -17.59 16.55 2.50
CA ASP A 334 -18.43 17.76 2.49
C ASP A 334 -19.95 17.44 2.54
N GLY A 335 -20.32 16.43 3.33
CA GLY A 335 -21.71 15.96 3.46
C GLY A 335 -22.21 15.06 2.31
N THR A 336 -21.37 14.77 1.30
CA THR A 336 -21.69 13.90 0.17
C THR A 336 -21.00 12.55 0.32
N VAL A 337 -21.74 11.45 0.13
CA VAL A 337 -21.14 10.11 0.05
C VAL A 337 -20.60 9.88 -1.35
N LEU A 338 -19.30 9.57 -1.44
CA LEU A 338 -18.63 9.18 -2.67
C LEU A 338 -18.36 7.68 -2.66
N VAL A 339 -18.61 7.03 -3.79
CA VAL A 339 -18.43 5.57 -3.99
C VAL A 339 -17.52 5.30 -5.19
N PRO A 340 -16.90 4.12 -5.28
CA PRO A 340 -16.06 3.78 -6.43
C PRO A 340 -16.88 3.79 -7.72
N LEU A 341 -16.36 4.48 -8.75
CA LEU A 341 -17.03 4.67 -10.04
C LEU A 341 -17.55 3.36 -10.65
N ARG A 342 -16.68 2.35 -10.78
CA ARG A 342 -17.04 1.08 -11.42
C ARG A 342 -18.14 0.35 -10.67
N ALA A 343 -18.04 0.26 -9.34
CA ALA A 343 -18.99 -0.48 -8.53
C ALA A 343 -20.42 0.06 -8.68
N ILE A 344 -20.60 1.39 -8.63
CA ILE A 344 -21.96 1.96 -8.75
C ILE A 344 -22.49 1.96 -10.19
N PHE A 345 -21.62 2.10 -11.21
CA PHE A 345 -22.05 2.03 -12.61
C PHE A 345 -22.47 0.61 -12.98
N GLU A 346 -21.66 -0.40 -12.62
CA GLU A 346 -21.99 -1.80 -12.86
C GLU A 346 -23.28 -2.19 -12.14
N ALA A 347 -23.43 -1.85 -10.86
CA ALA A 347 -24.59 -2.25 -10.08
C ALA A 347 -25.90 -1.55 -10.50
N LEU A 348 -25.82 -0.42 -11.20
CA LEU A 348 -26.97 0.28 -11.78
C LEU A 348 -27.15 0.01 -13.27
N ASN A 349 -26.34 -0.87 -13.88
CA ASN A 349 -26.31 -1.16 -15.31
C ASN A 349 -26.13 0.10 -16.17
N ILE A 350 -25.13 0.91 -15.84
CA ILE A 350 -24.75 2.11 -16.61
C ILE A 350 -23.51 1.78 -17.44
N ASP A 351 -23.60 1.99 -18.75
CA ASP A 351 -22.47 1.84 -19.67
C ASP A 351 -21.41 2.88 -19.35
N LEU A 352 -20.20 2.43 -19.04
CA LEU A 352 -19.09 3.28 -18.62
C LEU A 352 -18.08 3.46 -19.74
N LYS A 353 -17.80 4.73 -20.09
CA LYS A 353 -16.63 5.12 -20.87
C LYS A 353 -15.84 6.19 -20.12
N TYR A 354 -14.52 6.06 -20.05
CA TYR A 354 -13.64 7.06 -19.46
C TYR A 354 -12.69 7.62 -20.50
N ASP A 355 -12.62 8.95 -20.60
CA ASP A 355 -11.62 9.66 -21.40
C ASP A 355 -10.52 10.17 -20.48
N ALA A 356 -9.36 9.53 -20.56
CA ALA A 356 -8.19 9.89 -19.77
C ALA A 356 -7.59 11.25 -20.15
N SER A 357 -7.74 11.69 -21.40
CA SER A 357 -7.17 12.96 -21.88
C SER A 357 -7.88 14.17 -21.27
N THR A 358 -9.21 14.10 -21.18
CA THR A 358 -10.04 15.15 -20.58
C THR A 358 -10.40 14.88 -19.12
N LYS A 359 -10.07 13.70 -18.60
CA LYS A 359 -10.48 13.18 -17.28
C LYS A 359 -12.00 13.21 -17.11
N THR A 360 -12.71 12.73 -18.13
CA THR A 360 -14.17 12.76 -18.19
C THR A 360 -14.75 11.36 -18.16
N ILE A 361 -15.72 11.15 -17.29
CA ILE A 361 -16.52 9.94 -17.19
C ILE A 361 -17.79 10.14 -18.02
N TYR A 362 -18.11 9.17 -18.86
CA TYR A 362 -19.34 9.11 -19.64
C TYR A 362 -20.13 7.89 -19.18
N GLY A 363 -21.40 8.12 -18.84
CA GLY A 363 -22.37 7.11 -18.47
C GLY A 363 -23.54 7.12 -19.44
N GLU A 364 -24.02 5.95 -19.86
CA GLU A 364 -25.25 5.84 -20.63
C GLU A 364 -26.14 4.71 -20.09
N LYS A 365 -27.43 4.99 -19.91
CA LYS A 365 -28.44 4.00 -19.54
C LYS A 365 -29.79 4.40 -20.10
N GLU A 366 -30.42 3.53 -20.88
CA GLU A 366 -31.78 3.73 -21.40
C GLU A 366 -32.01 5.12 -22.04
N GLY A 367 -31.02 5.61 -22.79
CA GLY A 367 -31.05 6.93 -23.44
C GLY A 367 -30.67 8.12 -22.55
N THR A 368 -30.48 7.90 -21.24
CA THR A 368 -29.94 8.92 -20.34
C THR A 368 -28.41 8.98 -20.45
N LYS A 369 -27.89 10.16 -20.78
CA LYS A 369 -26.46 10.45 -20.93
C LYS A 369 -25.94 11.26 -19.78
N ILE A 370 -24.97 10.72 -19.05
CA ILE A 370 -24.28 11.35 -17.93
C ILE A 370 -22.86 11.70 -18.40
N ILE A 371 -22.47 12.97 -18.24
CA ILE A 371 -21.08 13.41 -18.46
C ILE A 371 -20.58 14.01 -17.17
N LEU A 372 -19.53 13.42 -16.62
CA LEU A 372 -19.01 13.73 -15.30
C LEU A 372 -17.49 13.95 -15.38
N PRO A 373 -17.05 15.20 -15.61
CA PRO A 373 -15.64 15.57 -15.55
C PRO A 373 -15.14 15.55 -14.10
N LEU A 374 -13.91 15.11 -13.88
CA LEU A 374 -13.31 15.15 -12.54
C LEU A 374 -13.12 16.61 -12.07
N GLY A 375 -13.54 16.88 -10.84
CA GLY A 375 -13.40 18.18 -10.18
C GLY A 375 -14.39 19.25 -10.65
N LYS A 376 -15.37 18.92 -11.48
CA LYS A 376 -16.33 19.86 -12.07
C LYS A 376 -17.77 19.40 -11.91
N ASP A 377 -18.70 20.30 -12.22
CA ASP A 377 -20.13 19.99 -12.35
C ASP A 377 -20.37 18.96 -13.47
N ALA A 378 -21.47 18.23 -13.34
CA ALA A 378 -21.86 17.21 -14.31
C ALA A 378 -22.84 17.76 -15.35
N THR A 379 -23.10 16.96 -16.37
CA THR A 379 -24.27 17.16 -17.23
C THR A 379 -25.08 15.87 -17.33
N VAL A 380 -26.41 16.01 -17.37
CA VAL A 380 -27.35 14.92 -17.63
C VAL A 380 -28.23 15.34 -18.80
N ASN A 381 -28.22 14.57 -19.89
CA ASN A 381 -28.96 14.88 -21.13
C ASN A 381 -28.70 16.31 -21.65
N GLY A 382 -27.44 16.77 -21.53
CA GLY A 382 -27.01 18.10 -21.94
C GLY A 382 -27.31 19.24 -20.96
N GLN A 383 -28.02 18.98 -19.86
CA GLN A 383 -28.28 19.98 -18.81
C GLN A 383 -27.23 19.92 -17.72
N VAL A 384 -26.71 21.09 -17.29
CA VAL A 384 -25.72 21.19 -16.22
C VAL A 384 -26.35 20.89 -14.86
N VAL A 385 -25.73 19.99 -14.11
CA VAL A 385 -26.10 19.64 -12.73
C VAL A 385 -24.96 20.04 -11.81
N LYS A 386 -25.24 20.99 -10.92
CA LYS A 386 -24.27 21.42 -9.90
C LYS A 386 -24.05 20.34 -8.86
N LEU A 387 -22.79 20.06 -8.55
CA LEU A 387 -22.42 19.06 -7.55
C LEU A 387 -21.86 19.74 -6.30
N ALA A 388 -22.42 19.42 -5.13
CA ALA A 388 -21.86 19.86 -3.84
C ALA A 388 -20.43 19.34 -3.66
N THR A 389 -20.18 18.11 -4.09
CA THR A 389 -18.85 17.50 -4.14
C THR A 389 -18.68 16.84 -5.49
N PRO A 390 -17.79 17.34 -6.37
CA PRO A 390 -17.53 16.72 -7.67
C PRO A 390 -16.91 15.33 -7.57
N ALA A 391 -17.02 14.57 -8.67
CA ALA A 391 -16.24 13.36 -8.86
C ALA A 391 -14.75 13.66 -8.78
N GLN A 392 -13.98 12.81 -8.13
CA GLN A 392 -12.56 13.07 -7.86
C GLN A 392 -11.79 11.80 -7.58
N THR A 393 -10.47 11.89 -7.67
CA THR A 393 -9.58 10.79 -7.29
C THR A 393 -9.25 10.87 -5.81
N ILE A 394 -9.51 9.79 -5.06
CA ILE A 394 -9.15 9.63 -3.65
C ILE A 394 -8.35 8.34 -3.53
N ASN A 395 -7.12 8.43 -3.00
CA ASN A 395 -6.20 7.30 -2.86
C ASN A 395 -6.06 6.46 -4.15
N GLY A 396 -5.91 7.15 -5.30
CA GLY A 396 -5.78 6.50 -6.61
C GLY A 396 -7.07 5.96 -7.23
N ASN A 397 -8.22 6.08 -6.56
CA ASN A 397 -9.50 5.58 -7.04
C ASN A 397 -10.42 6.72 -7.46
N THR A 398 -11.11 6.56 -8.59
CA THR A 398 -12.13 7.52 -9.03
C THR A 398 -13.41 7.31 -8.22
N MET A 399 -13.74 8.30 -7.39
CA MET A 399 -14.89 8.31 -6.51
C MET A 399 -15.95 9.28 -7.05
N VAL A 400 -17.20 8.84 -7.10
CA VAL A 400 -18.33 9.60 -7.66
C VAL A 400 -19.45 9.79 -6.63
N PRO A 401 -20.21 10.90 -6.69
CA PRO A 401 -21.31 11.13 -5.76
C PRO A 401 -22.43 10.13 -5.97
N VAL A 402 -22.63 9.23 -5.01
CA VAL A 402 -23.56 8.10 -5.14
C VAL A 402 -25.00 8.57 -5.41
N LYS A 403 -25.42 9.62 -4.72
CA LYS A 403 -26.76 10.18 -4.84
C LYS A 403 -27.01 10.71 -6.26
N PHE A 404 -26.07 11.48 -6.80
CA PHE A 404 -26.17 12.03 -8.15
C PHE A 404 -26.27 10.93 -9.20
N ILE A 405 -25.39 9.92 -9.13
CA ILE A 405 -25.37 8.82 -10.11
C ILE A 405 -26.70 8.05 -10.08
N ALA A 406 -27.12 7.61 -8.90
CA ALA A 406 -28.34 6.83 -8.76
C ALA A 406 -29.59 7.62 -9.21
N GLN A 407 -29.74 8.87 -8.78
CA GLN A 407 -30.87 9.72 -9.18
C GLN A 407 -30.87 10.03 -10.67
N SER A 408 -29.71 10.15 -11.31
CA SER A 408 -29.62 10.33 -12.76
C SER A 408 -30.16 9.13 -13.54
N THR A 409 -30.25 7.95 -12.92
CA THR A 409 -30.85 6.75 -13.51
C THR A 409 -32.29 6.50 -13.07
N GLY A 410 -32.93 7.46 -12.42
CA GLY A 410 -34.30 7.33 -11.90
C GLY A 410 -34.42 6.57 -10.58
N ALA A 411 -33.31 6.17 -9.96
CA ALA A 411 -33.32 5.48 -8.67
C ALA A 411 -33.50 6.46 -7.50
N ASP A 412 -34.19 6.00 -6.45
CA ASP A 412 -34.32 6.73 -5.19
C ASP A 412 -33.12 6.47 -4.28
N VAL A 413 -32.73 7.49 -3.51
CA VAL A 413 -31.57 7.41 -2.61
C VAL A 413 -31.91 8.00 -1.25
N LYS A 414 -31.74 7.18 -0.21
CA LYS A 414 -31.90 7.56 1.19
C LYS A 414 -30.59 7.38 1.94
N TRP A 415 -30.27 8.32 2.82
CA TRP A 415 -29.22 8.17 3.82
C TRP A 415 -29.84 7.78 5.16
N ASP A 416 -29.40 6.66 5.74
CA ASP A 416 -29.65 6.31 7.12
C ASP A 416 -28.40 6.64 7.96
N GLY A 417 -28.49 7.73 8.73
CA GLY A 417 -27.38 8.19 9.57
C GLY A 417 -27.08 7.27 10.76
N ALA A 418 -28.05 6.48 11.24
CA ALA A 418 -27.85 5.59 12.38
C ALA A 418 -27.00 4.38 11.99
N SER A 419 -27.32 3.76 10.85
CA SER A 419 -26.55 2.63 10.32
C SER A 419 -25.40 3.03 9.38
N ARG A 420 -25.27 4.34 9.10
CA ARG A 420 -24.37 4.93 8.08
C ARG A 420 -24.50 4.23 6.72
N THR A 421 -25.73 4.03 6.27
CA THR A 421 -26.05 3.31 5.04
C THR A 421 -26.71 4.22 4.00
N VAL A 422 -26.18 4.21 2.78
CA VAL A 422 -26.87 4.71 1.59
C VAL A 422 -27.76 3.59 1.06
N ILE A 423 -29.07 3.82 1.04
CA ILE A 423 -30.08 2.89 0.54
C ILE A 423 -30.53 3.39 -0.83
N ILE A 424 -30.32 2.58 -1.85
CA ILE A 424 -30.73 2.86 -3.23
C ILE A 424 -31.87 1.92 -3.60
N THR A 425 -32.93 2.47 -4.18
CA THR A 425 -34.08 1.69 -4.68
C THR A 425 -34.27 1.99 -6.16
N THR A 426 -34.20 0.96 -7.00
CA THR A 426 -34.42 1.07 -8.45
C THR A 426 -35.87 0.70 -8.79
N HIS A 427 -36.42 1.31 -9.82
CA HIS A 427 -37.80 1.09 -10.29
C HIS A 427 -37.86 0.31 -11.60
#